data_AF-A0A451AMI6-F1
#
_entry.id   AF-A0A451AMI6-F1
#
_cell.length_a   1.000
_cell.length_b   1.000
_cell.length_c   1.000
_cell.angle_alpha   90.00
_cell.angle_beta   90.00
_cell.angle_gamma   90.00
#
_symmetry.space_group_name_H-M   'P 1'
#
loop_
_entity.id
_entity.type
_entity.pdbx_description
1 polymer ?
#
loop_
_entity_poly.entity_id
_entity_poly.type
_entity_poly.pdbx_seq_one_letter_code
_entity_poly.pdbx_strand_id
1 'polypeptide(L)'
;MPESVANLPFREAIDHYKTKVPMTQGAFRKMEETHRHKAFVVSGATQTAMLEDLYNAVADARDKGEGWADFHQRFDSIKGKYGWSHTGKPEWRSRLIWDTNVTQSYNAGRYRQMVALKALRPYWRYRHTSFENPRPIHQGWDGRVVAADDPWWNTHFPQNGFLCKCKVDALSRQEAEREWKKHGKEGPDTPEVEWEEITVGQMSGEPRVVRTPIGIDPGFGFNPGKAWLEPHAVPPIQGSGAIKKRAGPWPKGFTPPDMPKPTRIPKDALLPKDTPPEKAVAGFLTKFGADMENGAVFKDATGTHIAIDKALFQDGKGDFAWLAGAEGNERIAHLLLFADALEAPDEVWWNWEQDEGGRRRWQLKRRYLKALEIEGSSEYAAVAFEWGKKGWGGSVDFATSKDNLDALFHKIQKGKLAFKKK
;
A
#
# COMPACT_ATOMS: atom_id res chain seq x y z
N MET A 1 17.54 -19.34 32.24
CA MET A 1 18.35 -18.19 31.74
C MET A 1 17.37 -17.23 31.10
N PRO A 2 17.37 -15.93 31.46
CA PRO A 2 16.48 -14.97 30.81
C PRO A 2 16.85 -14.89 29.31
N GLU A 3 15.83 -14.96 28.45
CA GLU A 3 15.99 -14.84 27.00
C GLU A 3 16.77 -13.56 26.67
N SER A 4 17.79 -13.67 25.83
CA SER A 4 18.54 -12.49 25.41
C SER A 4 17.62 -11.56 24.61
N VAL A 5 17.75 -10.25 24.80
CA VAL A 5 17.01 -9.22 24.06
C VAL A 5 17.20 -9.35 22.54
N ALA A 6 18.24 -10.07 22.08
CA ALA A 6 18.50 -10.39 20.68
C ALA A 6 17.51 -11.40 20.06
N ASN A 7 16.79 -12.18 20.89
CA ASN A 7 15.79 -13.16 20.44
C ASN A 7 14.36 -12.61 20.43
N LEU A 8 14.14 -11.36 20.84
CA LEU A 8 12.80 -10.79 20.82
C LEU A 8 12.37 -10.49 19.37
N PRO A 9 11.22 -11.00 18.91
CA PRO A 9 10.71 -10.73 17.58
C PRO A 9 10.49 -9.23 17.39
N PHE A 10 11.15 -8.64 16.40
CA PHE A 10 10.93 -7.23 16.03
C PHE A 10 9.55 -7.08 15.38
N ARG A 11 8.54 -6.78 16.20
CA ARG A 11 7.12 -6.81 15.81
C ARG A 11 6.82 -5.94 14.63
N GLU A 12 7.32 -4.71 14.58
CA GLU A 12 7.07 -3.79 13.46
C GLU A 12 7.61 -4.34 12.13
N ALA A 13 8.72 -5.08 12.16
CA ALA A 13 9.25 -5.75 10.98
C ALA A 13 8.43 -6.99 10.60
N ILE A 14 7.95 -7.75 11.58
CA ILE A 14 7.09 -8.92 11.35
C ILE A 14 5.74 -8.49 10.77
N ASP A 15 5.13 -7.46 11.35
CA ASP A 15 3.88 -6.86 10.87
C ASP A 15 4.04 -6.37 9.44
N HIS A 16 5.13 -5.66 9.13
CA HIS A 16 5.43 -5.24 7.76
C HIS A 16 5.55 -6.45 6.82
N TYR A 17 6.30 -7.48 7.20
CA TYR A 17 6.45 -8.68 6.39
C TYR A 17 5.10 -9.34 6.10
N LYS A 18 4.22 -9.43 7.11
CA LYS A 18 2.88 -10.02 7.02
C LYS A 18 1.92 -9.27 6.09
N THR A 19 2.22 -8.03 5.71
CA THR A 19 1.44 -7.27 4.71
C THR A 19 1.79 -7.63 3.26
N LYS A 20 2.89 -8.34 3.01
CA LYS A 20 3.33 -8.65 1.66
C LYS A 20 2.43 -9.72 1.02
N VAL A 21 2.22 -9.58 -0.28
CA VAL A 21 1.39 -10.48 -1.10
C VAL A 21 2.30 -11.31 -2.01
N PRO A 22 2.34 -12.65 -1.83
CA PRO A 22 3.06 -13.54 -2.74
C PRO A 22 2.54 -13.43 -4.17
N MET A 23 3.43 -13.20 -5.14
CA MET A 23 3.04 -13.14 -6.54
C MET A 23 4.19 -13.46 -7.50
N THR A 24 3.82 -13.87 -8.72
CA THR A 24 4.79 -14.20 -9.76
C THR A 24 5.51 -12.96 -10.29
N GLN A 25 6.69 -13.15 -10.86
CA GLN A 25 7.42 -12.04 -11.50
C GLN A 25 6.62 -11.36 -12.60
N GLY A 26 5.82 -12.13 -13.37
CA GLY A 26 4.96 -11.57 -14.40
C GLY A 26 3.90 -10.62 -13.82
N ALA A 27 3.30 -10.98 -12.68
CA ALA A 27 2.37 -10.11 -11.95
C ALA A 27 3.08 -8.87 -11.39
N PHE A 28 4.26 -9.05 -10.78
CA PHE A 28 5.09 -7.97 -10.24
C PHE A 28 5.54 -6.95 -11.30
N ARG A 29 5.97 -7.41 -12.47
CA ARG A 29 6.36 -6.53 -13.59
C ARG A 29 5.20 -5.65 -14.07
N LYS A 30 3.96 -6.16 -13.98
CA LYS A 30 2.72 -5.44 -14.31
C LYS A 30 2.22 -4.58 -13.16
N MET A 31 2.82 -4.69 -11.97
CA MET A 31 2.59 -3.83 -10.83
C MET A 31 3.23 -2.46 -11.10
N GLU A 32 2.45 -1.43 -10.80
CA GLU A 32 2.92 -0.04 -10.88
C GLU A 32 3.98 0.16 -9.77
N GLU A 33 4.98 1.00 -10.04
CA GLU A 33 6.23 1.03 -9.28
C GLU A 33 6.00 1.37 -7.81
N THR A 34 5.09 2.30 -7.53
CA THR A 34 4.78 2.73 -6.16
C THR A 34 4.18 1.59 -5.32
N HIS A 35 3.56 0.58 -5.95
CA HIS A 35 2.91 -0.54 -5.26
C HIS A 35 3.84 -1.74 -5.02
N ARG A 36 5.01 -1.78 -5.66
CA ARG A 36 5.91 -2.96 -5.66
C ARG A 36 6.42 -3.35 -4.28
N HIS A 37 6.46 -2.42 -3.33
CA HIS A 37 6.84 -2.68 -1.94
C HIS A 37 5.93 -3.70 -1.23
N LYS A 38 4.66 -3.86 -1.66
CA LYS A 38 3.70 -4.84 -1.09
C LYS A 38 3.87 -6.24 -1.63
N ALA A 39 4.74 -6.47 -2.60
CA ALA A 39 4.87 -7.78 -3.24
C ALA A 39 5.94 -8.63 -2.56
N PHE A 40 5.62 -9.89 -2.30
CA PHE A 40 6.63 -10.94 -2.08
C PHE A 40 6.88 -11.64 -3.41
N VAL A 41 8.09 -11.48 -3.96
CA VAL A 41 8.43 -11.98 -5.29
C VAL A 41 9.77 -12.67 -5.23
N VAL A 42 9.82 -13.85 -5.83
CA VAL A 42 11.04 -14.64 -5.97
C VAL A 42 11.33 -14.82 -7.46
N SER A 43 12.53 -14.46 -7.90
CA SER A 43 12.86 -14.49 -9.33
C SER A 43 12.86 -15.91 -9.91
N GLY A 44 12.19 -16.15 -11.05
CA GLY A 44 12.08 -17.51 -11.61
C GLY A 44 11.17 -18.46 -10.83
N ALA A 45 10.53 -18.03 -9.75
CA ALA A 45 9.42 -18.76 -9.13
C ALA A 45 8.13 -18.40 -9.87
N THR A 46 7.59 -19.36 -10.61
CA THR A 46 6.42 -19.16 -11.48
C THR A 46 5.12 -19.74 -10.92
N GLN A 47 5.23 -20.64 -9.94
CA GLN A 47 4.08 -21.28 -9.29
C GLN A 47 3.67 -20.48 -8.05
N THR A 48 2.40 -20.04 -8.00
CA THR A 48 1.85 -19.28 -6.87
C THR A 48 1.93 -20.05 -5.55
N ALA A 49 1.60 -21.35 -5.56
CA ALA A 49 1.65 -22.19 -4.36
C ALA A 49 3.08 -22.28 -3.78
N MET A 50 4.11 -22.33 -4.62
CA MET A 50 5.50 -22.31 -4.17
C MET A 50 5.90 -20.95 -3.57
N LEU A 51 5.39 -19.85 -4.13
CA LEU A 51 5.61 -18.50 -3.58
C LEU A 51 4.93 -18.33 -2.22
N GLU A 52 3.74 -18.88 -2.04
CA GLU A 52 3.03 -18.93 -0.76
C GLU A 52 3.81 -19.75 0.27
N ASP A 53 4.30 -20.94 -0.09
CA ASP A 53 5.13 -21.76 0.80
C ASP A 53 6.45 -21.06 1.17
N LEU A 54 7.12 -20.40 0.23
CA LEU A 54 8.32 -19.61 0.51
C LEU A 54 8.04 -18.40 1.41
N TYR A 55 6.90 -17.74 1.21
CA TYR A 55 6.46 -16.64 2.06
C TYR A 55 6.19 -17.12 3.49
N ASN A 56 5.42 -18.20 3.64
CA ASN A 56 5.12 -18.79 4.95
C ASN A 56 6.39 -19.29 5.64
N ALA A 57 7.35 -19.86 4.91
CA ALA A 57 8.62 -20.31 5.49
C ALA A 57 9.45 -19.17 6.10
N VAL A 58 9.42 -17.97 5.51
CA VAL A 58 10.06 -16.78 6.10
C VAL A 58 9.23 -16.26 7.27
N ALA A 59 7.90 -16.18 7.13
CA ALA A 59 7.02 -15.71 8.21
C ALA A 59 7.19 -16.57 9.47
N ASP A 60 7.12 -17.89 9.32
CA ASP A 60 7.27 -18.86 10.40
C ASP A 60 8.64 -18.74 11.07
N ALA A 61 9.71 -18.61 10.28
CA ALA A 61 11.04 -18.43 10.83
C ALA A 61 11.13 -17.16 11.68
N ARG A 62 10.53 -16.06 11.23
CA ARG A 62 10.53 -14.80 11.99
C ARG A 62 9.66 -14.87 13.24
N ASP A 63 8.50 -15.52 13.17
CA ASP A 63 7.59 -15.70 14.31
C ASP A 63 8.21 -16.62 15.38
N LYS A 64 9.03 -17.60 14.99
CA LYS A 64 9.72 -18.54 15.89
C LYS A 64 11.10 -18.06 16.37
N GLY A 65 11.55 -16.88 15.95
CA GLY A 65 12.87 -16.35 16.31
C GLY A 65 14.04 -17.06 15.62
N GLU A 66 13.78 -17.77 14.53
CA GLU A 66 14.75 -18.56 13.78
C GLU A 66 15.51 -17.72 12.74
N GLY A 67 16.60 -18.32 12.23
CA GLY A 67 17.54 -17.66 11.32
C GLY A 67 17.47 -18.14 9.88
N TRP A 68 18.42 -17.65 9.07
CA TRP A 68 18.55 -18.06 7.67
C TRP A 68 18.79 -19.57 7.52
N ALA A 69 19.51 -20.21 8.46
CA ALA A 69 19.81 -21.64 8.39
C ALA A 69 18.53 -22.49 8.42
N ASP A 70 17.58 -22.13 9.29
CA ASP A 70 16.28 -22.82 9.41
C ASP A 70 15.42 -22.58 8.16
N PHE A 71 15.39 -21.34 7.68
CA PHE A 71 14.74 -21.03 6.41
C PHE A 71 15.35 -21.80 5.24
N HIS A 72 16.67 -21.98 5.21
CA HIS A 72 17.36 -22.67 4.13
C HIS A 72 16.96 -24.15 4.05
N GLN A 73 16.81 -24.83 5.19
CA GLN A 73 16.33 -26.22 5.23
C GLN A 73 14.89 -26.33 4.67
N ARG A 74 14.02 -25.38 5.02
CA ARG A 74 12.65 -25.31 4.47
C ARG A 74 12.66 -25.00 2.97
N PHE A 75 13.51 -24.08 2.54
CA PHE A 75 13.70 -23.74 1.14
C PHE A 75 14.05 -24.97 0.31
N ASP A 76 14.98 -25.81 0.77
CA ASP A 76 15.36 -27.04 0.04
C ASP A 76 14.19 -28.02 -0.05
N SER A 77 13.41 -28.16 1.02
CA SER A 77 12.20 -28.99 1.05
C SER A 77 11.14 -28.47 0.06
N ILE A 78 10.88 -27.16 0.05
CA ILE A 78 9.94 -26.50 -0.86
C ILE A 78 10.40 -26.65 -2.30
N LYS A 79 11.68 -26.39 -2.58
CA LYS A 79 12.27 -26.58 -3.90
C LYS A 79 12.05 -28.01 -4.41
N GLY A 80 12.30 -29.01 -3.56
CA GLY A 80 12.06 -30.42 -3.89
C GLY A 80 10.60 -30.72 -4.17
N LYS A 81 9.67 -30.25 -3.32
CA LYS A 81 8.22 -30.41 -3.47
C LYS A 81 7.68 -29.91 -4.82
N TYR A 82 8.20 -28.79 -5.31
CA TYR A 82 7.73 -28.16 -6.54
C TYR A 82 8.61 -28.45 -7.77
N GLY A 83 9.65 -29.26 -7.63
CA GLY A 83 10.61 -29.56 -8.70
C GLY A 83 11.30 -28.31 -9.26
N TRP A 84 11.54 -27.29 -8.42
CA TRP A 84 11.95 -25.98 -8.89
C TRP A 84 13.42 -25.93 -9.29
N SER A 85 13.67 -25.71 -10.57
CA SER A 85 14.99 -25.37 -11.10
C SER A 85 15.19 -23.86 -11.08
N HIS A 86 16.27 -23.40 -10.45
CA HIS A 86 16.63 -21.99 -10.33
C HIS A 86 18.09 -21.77 -10.72
N THR A 87 18.45 -20.52 -11.00
CA THR A 87 19.83 -20.13 -11.24
C THR A 87 20.60 -19.96 -9.92
N GLY A 88 21.91 -20.25 -9.97
CA GLY A 88 22.81 -20.16 -8.81
C GLY A 88 22.70 -21.33 -7.83
N LYS A 89 23.65 -21.40 -6.89
CA LYS A 89 23.65 -22.43 -5.83
C LYS A 89 22.46 -22.23 -4.87
N PRO A 90 21.84 -23.30 -4.35
CA PRO A 90 20.71 -23.22 -3.41
C PRO A 90 20.96 -22.31 -2.21
N GLU A 91 22.16 -22.36 -1.62
CA GLU A 91 22.57 -21.57 -0.47
C GLU A 91 22.53 -20.07 -0.79
N TRP A 92 23.11 -19.68 -1.93
CA TRP A 92 23.09 -18.29 -2.39
C TRP A 92 21.66 -17.81 -2.67
N ARG A 93 20.85 -18.70 -3.26
CA ARG A 93 19.48 -18.40 -3.65
C ARG A 93 18.58 -18.20 -2.44
N SER A 94 18.62 -19.11 -1.47
CA SER A 94 17.89 -18.99 -0.21
C SER A 94 18.34 -17.75 0.54
N ARG A 95 19.66 -17.46 0.55
CA ARG A 95 20.20 -16.26 1.19
C ARG A 95 19.65 -14.98 0.58
N LEU A 96 19.59 -14.88 -0.75
CA LEU A 96 19.06 -13.70 -1.43
C LEU A 96 17.59 -13.44 -1.09
N ILE A 97 16.76 -14.49 -1.08
CA ILE A 97 15.33 -14.39 -0.74
C ILE A 97 15.15 -13.94 0.70
N TRP A 98 15.88 -14.59 1.62
CA TRP A 98 15.86 -14.26 3.04
C TRP A 98 16.28 -12.82 3.29
N ASP A 99 17.50 -12.45 2.84
CA ASP A 99 18.09 -11.15 3.14
C ASP A 99 17.24 -10.01 2.57
N THR A 100 16.75 -10.13 1.33
CA THR A 100 15.92 -9.08 0.72
C THR A 100 14.66 -8.83 1.54
N ASN A 101 13.96 -9.90 1.93
CA ASN A 101 12.68 -9.76 2.62
C ASN A 101 12.84 -9.35 4.07
N VAL A 102 13.76 -9.97 4.79
CA VAL A 102 13.98 -9.69 6.21
C VAL A 102 14.61 -8.31 6.40
N THR A 103 15.57 -7.91 5.55
CA THR A 103 16.23 -6.60 5.66
C THR A 103 15.27 -5.46 5.30
N GLN A 104 14.49 -5.58 4.22
CA GLN A 104 13.47 -4.57 3.88
C GLN A 104 12.44 -4.42 5.01
N SER A 105 11.97 -5.54 5.57
CA SER A 105 10.97 -5.49 6.64
C SER A 105 11.54 -4.90 7.93
N TYR A 106 12.79 -5.25 8.26
CA TYR A 106 13.52 -4.63 9.37
C TYR A 106 13.65 -3.11 9.19
N ASN A 107 14.07 -2.67 8.01
CA ASN A 107 14.23 -1.25 7.72
C ASN A 107 12.89 -0.51 7.71
N ALA A 108 11.81 -1.13 7.25
CA ALA A 108 10.48 -0.55 7.34
C ALA A 108 10.02 -0.35 8.79
N GLY A 109 10.23 -1.36 9.65
CA GLY A 109 9.96 -1.23 11.09
C GLY A 109 10.82 -0.15 11.75
N ARG A 110 12.12 -0.07 11.40
CA ARG A 110 13.01 0.98 11.90
C ARG A 110 12.58 2.37 11.48
N TYR A 111 12.18 2.53 10.22
CA TYR A 111 11.64 3.80 9.72
C TYR A 111 10.44 4.25 10.54
N ARG A 112 9.50 3.36 10.85
CA ARG A 112 8.34 3.67 11.72
C ARG A 112 8.78 4.24 13.07
N GLN A 113 9.72 3.57 13.72
CA GLN A 113 10.25 4.02 15.02
C GLN A 113 10.95 5.37 14.90
N MET A 114 11.68 5.60 13.81
CA MET A 114 12.42 6.84 13.57
C MET A 114 11.48 8.02 13.27
N VAL A 115 10.42 7.80 12.50
CA VAL A 115 9.37 8.80 12.24
C VAL A 115 8.66 9.18 13.53
N ALA A 116 8.29 8.22 14.37
CA ALA A 116 7.66 8.49 15.67
C ALA A 116 8.56 9.31 16.62
N LEU A 117 9.88 9.24 16.44
CA LEU A 117 10.86 9.98 17.23
C LEU A 117 11.37 11.25 16.55
N LYS A 118 10.83 11.65 15.39
CA LYS A 118 11.38 12.74 14.58
C LYS A 118 11.48 14.07 15.33
N ALA A 119 10.52 14.36 16.21
CA ALA A 119 10.54 15.56 17.06
C ALA A 119 11.77 15.62 17.99
N LEU A 120 12.21 14.46 18.50
CA LEU A 120 13.38 14.35 19.38
C LEU A 120 14.67 14.06 18.61
N ARG A 121 14.57 13.43 17.43
CA ARG A 121 15.68 12.98 16.60
C ARG A 121 15.47 13.39 15.13
N PRO A 122 15.56 14.70 14.82
CA PRO A 122 15.18 15.26 13.53
C PRO A 122 16.24 15.07 12.42
N TYR A 123 17.38 14.44 12.72
CA TYR A 123 18.45 14.21 11.75
C TYR A 123 18.76 12.73 11.64
N TRP A 124 19.01 12.25 10.44
CA TRP A 124 19.30 10.84 10.17
C TRP A 124 20.68 10.71 9.54
N ARG A 125 21.44 9.71 9.98
CA ARG A 125 22.78 9.41 9.48
C ARG A 125 22.78 8.13 8.67
N TYR A 126 23.25 8.19 7.44
CA TYR A 126 23.46 7.01 6.61
C TYR A 126 24.70 6.24 7.10
N ARG A 127 24.56 4.92 7.25
CA ARG A 127 25.62 4.03 7.74
C ARG A 127 25.90 2.90 6.76
N HIS A 128 27.08 2.90 6.16
CA HIS A 128 27.60 1.76 5.43
C HIS A 128 28.22 0.76 6.42
N THR A 129 27.91 -0.54 6.25
CA THR A 129 28.42 -1.58 7.18
C THR A 129 29.01 -2.80 6.49
N SER A 130 29.04 -2.81 5.15
CA SER A 130 29.63 -3.91 4.40
C SER A 130 31.14 -3.72 4.32
N PHE A 131 31.91 -4.74 4.71
CA PHE A 131 33.38 -4.73 4.62
C PHE A 131 33.88 -5.56 3.43
N GLU A 132 33.22 -6.68 3.16
CA GLU A 132 33.52 -7.54 2.01
C GLU A 132 32.75 -7.04 0.78
N ASN A 133 33.46 -6.62 -0.26
CA ASN A 133 32.92 -6.06 -1.51
C ASN A 133 31.98 -4.84 -1.29
N PRO A 134 32.48 -3.76 -0.67
CA PRO A 134 31.66 -2.58 -0.46
C PRO A 134 31.32 -1.90 -1.78
N ARG A 135 30.12 -1.32 -1.86
CA ARG A 135 29.71 -0.48 -2.99
C ARG A 135 30.35 0.90 -2.82
N PRO A 136 31.27 1.35 -3.71
CA PRO A 136 32.01 2.60 -3.50
C PRO A 136 31.11 3.82 -3.32
N ILE A 137 30.00 3.87 -4.08
CA ILE A 137 29.00 4.94 -3.96
C ILE A 137 28.39 4.97 -2.55
N HIS A 138 28.07 3.81 -1.97
CA HIS A 138 27.49 3.74 -0.61
C HIS A 138 28.51 4.10 0.47
N GLN A 139 29.80 3.80 0.24
CA GLN A 139 30.89 4.28 1.11
C GLN A 139 30.98 5.81 1.08
N GLY A 140 30.81 6.42 -0.09
CA GLY A 140 30.72 7.89 -0.22
C GLY A 140 29.50 8.52 0.45
N TRP A 141 28.49 7.71 0.79
CA TRP A 141 27.34 8.14 1.60
C TRP A 141 27.53 7.90 3.10
N ASP A 142 28.53 7.11 3.51
CA ASP A 142 28.72 6.79 4.92
C ASP A 142 29.00 8.06 5.74
N GLY A 143 28.30 8.18 6.87
CA GLY A 143 28.43 9.35 7.75
C GLY A 143 27.68 10.60 7.28
N ARG A 144 27.02 10.60 6.11
CA ARG A 144 26.15 11.72 5.71
C ARG A 144 25.03 11.89 6.73
N VAL A 145 24.85 13.11 7.22
CA VAL A 145 23.82 13.47 8.20
C VAL A 145 22.84 14.43 7.55
N VAL A 146 21.67 13.91 7.20
CA VAL A 146 20.64 14.62 6.44
C VAL A 146 19.43 14.87 7.35
N ALA A 147 18.66 15.94 7.12
CA ALA A 147 17.40 16.15 7.82
C ALA A 147 16.44 14.97 7.59
N ALA A 148 15.65 14.58 8.60
CA ALA A 148 14.74 13.44 8.51
C ALA A 148 13.65 13.60 7.44
N ASP A 149 13.25 14.84 7.15
CA ASP A 149 12.22 15.18 6.14
C ASP A 149 12.78 15.42 4.74
N ASP A 150 14.10 15.30 4.57
CA ASP A 150 14.72 15.54 3.28
C ASP A 150 14.25 14.51 2.23
N PRO A 151 13.88 14.95 1.01
CA PRO A 151 13.45 14.05 -0.06
C PRO A 151 14.46 12.98 -0.46
N TRP A 152 15.76 13.15 -0.15
CA TRP A 152 16.78 12.14 -0.39
C TRP A 152 16.44 10.79 0.25
N TRP A 153 15.79 10.81 1.43
CA TRP A 153 15.33 9.60 2.11
C TRP A 153 14.19 8.88 1.42
N ASN A 154 13.56 9.45 0.39
CA ASN A 154 12.53 8.76 -0.39
C ASN A 154 13.11 7.62 -1.21
N THR A 155 14.38 7.71 -1.58
CA THR A 155 15.07 6.72 -2.41
C THR A 155 16.25 6.09 -1.71
N HIS A 156 16.98 6.83 -0.87
CA HIS A 156 18.24 6.36 -0.27
C HIS A 156 18.10 5.69 1.09
N PHE A 157 16.87 5.55 1.63
CA PHE A 157 16.66 4.78 2.85
C PHE A 157 16.81 3.27 2.55
N PRO A 158 17.78 2.56 3.16
CA PRO A 158 18.06 1.16 2.86
C PRO A 158 16.82 0.26 2.93
N GLN A 159 16.72 -0.81 2.15
CA GLN A 159 17.80 -1.50 1.44
C GLN A 159 18.00 -0.98 0.01
N ASN A 160 19.19 -0.47 -0.33
CA ASN A 160 19.48 0.16 -1.63
C ASN A 160 19.95 -0.82 -2.72
N GLY A 161 19.70 -2.12 -2.54
CA GLY A 161 20.08 -3.16 -3.48
C GLY A 161 20.21 -4.55 -2.87
N PHE A 162 20.38 -5.56 -3.71
CA PHE A 162 20.50 -6.93 -3.24
C PHE A 162 21.70 -7.08 -2.29
N LEU A 163 21.47 -7.77 -1.17
CA LEU A 163 22.45 -8.01 -0.10
C LEU A 163 23.05 -6.74 0.53
N CYS A 164 22.51 -5.55 0.26
CA CYS A 164 22.93 -4.32 0.94
C CYS A 164 22.67 -4.41 2.45
N LYS A 165 23.68 -4.03 3.25
CA LYS A 165 23.65 -4.05 4.73
C LYS A 165 23.68 -2.64 5.34
N CYS A 166 23.53 -1.61 4.52
CA CYS A 166 23.49 -0.23 5.00
C CYS A 166 22.31 -0.02 5.98
N LYS A 167 22.50 0.91 6.91
CA LYS A 167 21.55 1.25 7.98
C LYS A 167 21.37 2.76 8.05
N VAL A 168 20.41 3.18 8.88
CA VAL A 168 20.20 4.58 9.22
C VAL A 168 20.10 4.72 10.74
N ASP A 169 20.87 5.65 11.28
CA ASP A 169 20.79 6.04 12.69
C ASP A 169 19.98 7.33 12.79
N ALA A 170 18.97 7.39 13.65
CA ALA A 170 18.35 8.66 14.02
C ALA A 170 19.23 9.37 15.06
N LEU A 171 19.42 10.67 14.94
CA LEU A 171 20.25 11.53 15.77
C LEU A 171 19.43 12.69 16.34
N SER A 172 19.63 12.99 17.62
CA SER A 172 19.23 14.28 18.19
C SER A 172 20.05 15.42 17.56
N ARG A 173 19.60 16.66 17.75
CA ARG A 173 20.32 17.85 17.30
C ARG A 173 21.77 17.89 17.81
N GLN A 174 21.99 17.61 19.10
CA GLN A 174 23.32 17.63 19.69
C GLN A 174 24.24 16.54 19.10
N GLU A 175 23.71 15.35 18.82
CA GLU A 175 24.47 14.29 18.15
C GLU A 175 24.81 14.67 16.71
N ALA A 176 23.86 15.24 15.97
CA ALA A 176 24.08 15.71 14.60
C ALA A 176 25.13 16.82 14.53
N GLU A 177 25.08 17.81 15.43
CA GLU A 177 26.08 18.87 15.54
C GLU A 177 27.50 18.35 15.77
N ARG A 178 27.65 17.29 16.57
CA ARG A 178 28.96 16.65 16.77
C ARG A 178 29.47 16.01 15.49
N GLU A 179 28.60 15.33 14.75
CA GLU A 179 28.97 14.73 13.46
C GLU A 179 29.32 15.81 12.42
N TRP A 180 28.53 16.89 12.31
CA TRP A 180 28.85 17.99 11.41
C TRP A 180 30.21 18.61 11.72
N LYS A 181 30.49 18.93 12.99
CA LYS A 181 31.78 19.48 13.42
C LYS A 181 32.95 18.55 13.09
N LYS A 182 32.79 17.23 13.31
CA LYS A 182 33.81 16.23 12.96
C LYS A 182 34.18 16.26 11.46
N HIS A 183 33.22 16.64 10.62
CA HIS A 183 33.38 16.72 9.18
C HIS A 183 33.51 18.16 8.65
N GLY A 184 33.74 19.15 9.52
CA GLY A 184 33.94 20.55 9.12
C GLY A 184 32.69 21.23 8.55
N LYS A 185 31.49 20.79 8.94
CA LYS A 185 30.20 21.29 8.47
C LYS A 185 29.48 22.06 9.58
N GLU A 186 28.61 22.99 9.17
CA GLU A 186 27.81 23.81 10.08
C GLU A 186 26.35 23.34 10.21
N GLY A 187 25.92 22.40 9.36
CA GLY A 187 24.54 21.92 9.29
C GLY A 187 24.39 20.60 8.54
N PRO A 188 23.14 20.15 8.33
CA PRO A 188 22.86 18.90 7.63
C PRO A 188 23.35 18.93 6.19
N ASP A 189 23.69 17.75 5.70
CA ASP A 189 23.89 17.49 4.27
C ASP A 189 22.57 17.69 3.51
N THR A 190 22.65 18.32 2.33
CA THR A 190 21.53 18.51 1.40
C THR A 190 21.84 17.85 0.05
N PRO A 191 21.92 16.51 -0.01
CA PRO A 191 22.34 15.80 -1.21
C PRO A 191 21.26 15.84 -2.30
N GLU A 192 21.69 16.07 -3.54
CA GLU A 192 20.81 15.91 -4.69
C GLU A 192 20.65 14.42 -5.07
N VAL A 193 19.54 14.11 -5.73
CA VAL A 193 19.27 12.76 -6.26
C VAL A 193 19.59 12.75 -7.75
N GLU A 194 20.73 12.16 -8.09
CA GLU A 194 21.13 11.90 -9.47
C GLU A 194 20.49 10.60 -9.97
N TRP A 195 20.05 10.59 -11.23
CA TRP A 195 19.33 9.47 -11.85
C TRP A 195 20.07 8.93 -13.06
N GLU A 196 20.03 7.61 -13.24
CA GLU A 196 20.54 6.91 -14.40
C GLU A 196 19.48 6.01 -15.04
N GLU A 197 19.66 5.72 -16.33
CA GLU A 197 18.85 4.75 -17.07
C GLU A 197 19.61 3.43 -17.21
N ILE A 198 19.04 2.35 -16.69
CA ILE A 198 19.64 1.01 -16.73
C ILE A 198 18.74 0.08 -17.53
N THR A 199 19.33 -0.72 -18.42
CA THR A 199 18.60 -1.79 -19.12
C THR A 199 18.55 -3.05 -18.25
N VAL A 200 17.35 -3.48 -17.86
CA VAL A 200 17.11 -4.70 -17.08
C VAL A 200 16.42 -5.76 -17.92
N GLY A 201 16.48 -7.03 -17.47
CA GLY A 201 15.72 -8.12 -18.09
C GLY A 201 16.37 -8.75 -19.33
N GLN A 202 17.61 -8.36 -19.67
CA GLN A 202 18.38 -8.91 -20.80
C GLN A 202 18.47 -10.44 -20.74
N MET A 203 18.80 -11.00 -19.57
CA MET A 203 18.88 -12.46 -19.36
C MET A 203 17.52 -13.17 -19.38
N SER A 204 16.41 -12.43 -19.29
CA SER A 204 15.04 -12.98 -19.33
C SER A 204 14.36 -12.82 -20.70
N GLY A 205 15.08 -12.36 -21.72
CA GLY A 205 14.56 -12.19 -23.09
C GLY A 205 13.62 -10.98 -23.28
N GLU A 206 13.44 -10.15 -22.25
CA GLU A 206 12.55 -8.97 -22.26
C GLU A 206 13.31 -7.75 -21.73
N PRO A 207 14.26 -7.21 -22.51
CA PRO A 207 15.01 -6.02 -22.11
C PRO A 207 14.08 -4.81 -22.02
N ARG A 208 14.26 -4.00 -20.96
CA ARG A 208 13.60 -2.70 -20.83
C ARG A 208 14.50 -1.71 -20.10
N VAL A 209 14.39 -0.45 -20.46
CA VAL A 209 15.05 0.65 -19.74
C VAL A 209 14.23 1.00 -18.51
N VAL A 210 14.90 1.16 -17.37
CA VAL A 210 14.31 1.66 -16.12
C VAL A 210 15.19 2.78 -15.57
N ARG A 211 14.55 3.81 -15.01
CA ARG A 211 15.24 4.93 -14.36
C ARG A 211 15.41 4.62 -12.88
N THR A 212 16.62 4.73 -12.36
CA THR A 212 16.94 4.48 -10.93
C THR A 212 17.94 5.54 -10.43
N PRO A 213 17.97 5.88 -9.13
CA PRO A 213 19.00 6.76 -8.61
C PRO A 213 20.38 6.11 -8.71
N ILE A 214 21.40 6.91 -8.97
CA ILE A 214 22.77 6.41 -9.12
C ILE A 214 23.20 5.70 -7.84
N GLY A 215 23.71 4.48 -8.00
CA GLY A 215 24.16 3.63 -6.89
C GLY A 215 23.04 2.87 -6.18
N ILE A 216 21.79 2.96 -6.62
CA ILE A 216 20.68 2.14 -6.14
C ILE A 216 20.27 1.11 -7.20
N ASP A 217 20.25 -0.17 -6.83
CA ASP A 217 19.86 -1.23 -7.77
C ASP A 217 18.42 -1.02 -8.28
N PRO A 218 18.14 -1.28 -9.56
CA PRO A 218 16.79 -1.21 -10.10
C PRO A 218 15.77 -2.01 -9.28
N GLY A 219 14.68 -1.35 -8.88
CA GLY A 219 13.64 -1.93 -8.02
C GLY A 219 13.87 -1.76 -6.52
N PHE A 220 14.92 -1.03 -6.11
CA PHE A 220 15.16 -0.62 -4.72
C PHE A 220 15.13 0.90 -4.52
N GLY A 221 14.83 1.67 -5.57
CA GLY A 221 14.75 3.14 -5.54
C GLY A 221 13.51 3.69 -4.82
N PHE A 222 13.15 3.11 -3.67
CA PHE A 222 12.07 3.56 -2.81
C PHE A 222 12.42 3.27 -1.35
N ASN A 223 11.91 4.09 -0.43
CA ASN A 223 12.05 3.84 1.00
C ASN A 223 11.03 2.79 1.46
N PRO A 224 11.46 1.63 1.96
CA PRO A 224 10.55 0.53 2.29
C PRO A 224 9.62 0.83 3.47
N GLY A 225 10.05 1.69 4.40
CA GLY A 225 9.22 2.13 5.51
C GLY A 225 8.28 3.26 5.13
N LYS A 226 8.74 4.21 4.33
CA LYS A 226 7.91 5.28 3.81
C LYS A 226 6.87 4.72 2.86
N ALA A 227 7.19 3.83 1.93
CA ALA A 227 6.19 3.19 1.06
C ALA A 227 5.12 2.41 1.84
N TRP A 228 5.45 1.94 3.06
CA TRP A 228 4.51 1.27 3.98
C TRP A 228 3.66 2.24 4.81
N LEU A 229 4.26 3.35 5.28
CA LEU A 229 3.56 4.43 5.99
C LEU A 229 2.81 5.38 5.06
N GLU A 230 3.27 5.48 3.81
CA GLU A 230 2.60 6.14 2.71
C GLU A 230 1.36 5.31 2.40
N PRO A 231 0.20 5.91 2.61
CA PRO A 231 -1.03 5.28 2.24
C PRO A 231 -1.08 5.21 0.71
N HIS A 232 -1.04 4.00 0.15
CA HIS A 232 -1.47 3.79 -1.25
C HIS A 232 -2.99 3.79 -1.31
N ALA A 233 -3.56 4.83 -0.74
CA ALA A 233 -4.95 5.16 -0.82
C ALA A 233 -5.11 5.77 -2.20
N VAL A 234 -5.66 4.96 -3.11
CA VAL A 234 -5.60 5.25 -4.53
C VAL A 234 -6.41 6.53 -4.80
N PRO A 235 -5.85 7.57 -5.47
CA PRO A 235 -6.53 8.86 -5.66
C PRO A 235 -7.86 8.67 -6.41
N PRO A 236 -8.80 9.63 -6.35
CA PRO A 236 -10.10 9.47 -7.00
C PRO A 236 -9.94 9.40 -8.52
N ILE A 237 -10.81 8.64 -9.20
CA ILE A 237 -10.82 8.58 -10.67
C ILE A 237 -11.19 9.97 -11.22
N GLN A 238 -10.27 10.62 -11.94
CA GLN A 238 -10.51 11.91 -12.60
C GLN A 238 -11.48 11.75 -13.79
N GLY A 239 -12.51 12.58 -13.86
CA GLY A 239 -13.66 12.43 -14.77
C GLY A 239 -14.95 12.09 -14.02
N SER A 240 -16.05 11.87 -14.75
CA SER A 240 -17.36 11.60 -14.12
C SER A 240 -17.23 10.47 -13.10
N GLY A 241 -17.40 10.80 -11.82
CA GLY A 241 -17.22 9.89 -10.68
C GLY A 241 -18.24 8.74 -10.63
N ALA A 242 -18.98 8.53 -11.71
CA ALA A 242 -19.97 7.49 -11.85
C ALA A 242 -19.27 6.13 -12.02
N ILE A 243 -19.37 5.30 -11.00
CA ILE A 243 -19.08 3.87 -11.12
C ILE A 243 -19.94 3.27 -12.26
N LYS A 244 -19.40 2.29 -12.98
CA LYS A 244 -20.18 1.60 -14.02
C LYS A 244 -21.22 0.68 -13.37
N LYS A 245 -22.49 1.02 -13.53
CA LYS A 245 -23.63 0.19 -13.13
C LYS A 245 -23.79 -1.01 -14.07
N ARG A 246 -24.49 -2.05 -13.63
CA ARG A 246 -24.81 -3.22 -14.44
C ARG A 246 -25.80 -2.80 -15.54
N ALA A 247 -25.44 -3.02 -16.80
CA ALA A 247 -26.23 -2.63 -17.96
C ALA A 247 -27.21 -3.71 -18.46
N GLY A 248 -27.16 -4.92 -17.90
CA GLY A 248 -27.95 -6.07 -18.33
C GLY A 248 -28.59 -6.85 -17.18
N PRO A 249 -29.50 -7.79 -17.50
CA PRO A 249 -30.10 -8.68 -16.52
C PRO A 249 -29.02 -9.57 -15.88
N TRP A 250 -29.39 -10.20 -14.76
CA TRP A 250 -28.54 -11.22 -14.16
C TRP A 250 -28.26 -12.37 -15.13
N PRO A 251 -27.08 -13.01 -15.05
CA PRO A 251 -26.81 -14.23 -15.81
C PRO A 251 -27.88 -15.29 -15.56
N LYS A 252 -28.21 -16.08 -16.58
CA LYS A 252 -29.15 -17.21 -16.42
C LYS A 252 -28.64 -18.16 -15.33
N GLY A 253 -29.51 -18.53 -14.40
CA GLY A 253 -29.18 -19.41 -13.27
C GLY A 253 -28.50 -18.71 -12.08
N PHE A 254 -28.24 -17.40 -12.16
CA PHE A 254 -27.77 -16.63 -11.01
C PHE A 254 -28.97 -16.14 -10.19
N THR A 255 -28.96 -16.48 -8.90
CA THR A 255 -29.95 -15.95 -7.94
C THR A 255 -29.33 -14.74 -7.24
N PRO A 256 -29.86 -13.51 -7.42
CA PRO A 256 -29.35 -12.36 -6.70
C PRO A 256 -29.51 -12.53 -5.19
N PRO A 257 -28.61 -11.93 -4.40
CA PRO A 257 -28.81 -11.88 -2.96
C PRO A 257 -30.07 -11.08 -2.62
N ASP A 258 -30.75 -11.48 -1.55
CA ASP A 258 -31.88 -10.71 -1.01
C ASP A 258 -31.45 -9.29 -0.66
N MET A 259 -32.36 -8.36 -0.87
CA MET A 259 -32.15 -6.95 -0.57
C MET A 259 -31.80 -6.74 0.92
N PRO A 260 -30.72 -5.99 1.22
CA PRO A 260 -30.43 -5.64 2.60
C PRO A 260 -31.51 -4.72 3.17
N LYS A 261 -31.76 -4.85 4.47
CA LYS A 261 -32.60 -3.90 5.19
C LYS A 261 -31.87 -2.54 5.23
N PRO A 262 -32.50 -1.44 4.75
CA PRO A 262 -31.86 -0.14 4.76
C PRO A 262 -31.43 0.29 6.17
N THR A 263 -30.20 0.77 6.30
CA THR A 263 -29.70 1.35 7.55
C THR A 263 -30.22 2.77 7.68
N ARG A 264 -30.87 3.06 8.81
CA ARG A 264 -31.44 4.38 9.08
C ARG A 264 -30.34 5.36 9.46
N ILE A 265 -30.29 6.53 8.82
CA ILE A 265 -29.28 7.57 9.04
C ILE A 265 -29.92 8.94 9.24
N PRO A 266 -29.38 9.79 10.13
CA PRO A 266 -29.89 11.14 10.31
C PRO A 266 -29.64 12.00 9.05
N LYS A 267 -30.49 13.00 8.82
CA LYS A 267 -30.41 13.85 7.63
C LYS A 267 -29.09 14.64 7.53
N ASP A 268 -28.47 14.95 8.66
CA ASP A 268 -27.18 15.65 8.74
C ASP A 268 -25.97 14.77 8.37
N ALA A 269 -26.17 13.46 8.13
CA ALA A 269 -25.17 12.61 7.49
C ALA A 269 -24.89 13.03 6.03
N LEU A 270 -25.83 13.76 5.40
CA LEU A 270 -25.60 14.48 4.15
C LEU A 270 -24.97 15.84 4.46
N LEU A 271 -23.71 16.02 4.06
CA LEU A 271 -23.01 17.29 4.29
C LEU A 271 -23.64 18.42 3.45
N PRO A 272 -23.68 19.66 3.97
CA PRO A 272 -23.97 20.83 3.14
C PRO A 272 -23.01 20.87 1.93
N LYS A 273 -23.55 21.17 0.75
CA LYS A 273 -22.80 21.17 -0.53
C LYS A 273 -21.65 22.19 -0.56
N ASP A 274 -21.72 23.21 0.29
CA ASP A 274 -20.72 24.26 0.48
C ASP A 274 -19.72 23.95 1.62
N THR A 275 -19.79 22.75 2.21
CA THR A 275 -18.82 22.33 3.23
C THR A 275 -17.40 22.39 2.67
N PRO A 276 -16.43 23.03 3.35
CA PRO A 276 -15.04 23.05 2.88
C PRO A 276 -14.48 21.63 2.67
N PRO A 277 -13.75 21.36 1.57
CA PRO A 277 -13.19 20.04 1.29
C PRO A 277 -12.38 19.45 2.46
N GLU A 278 -11.56 20.26 3.12
CA GLU A 278 -10.73 19.87 4.26
C GLU A 278 -11.58 19.34 5.42
N LYS A 279 -12.72 20.00 5.68
CA LYS A 279 -13.65 19.59 6.75
C LYS A 279 -14.38 18.29 6.39
N ALA A 280 -14.81 18.16 5.13
CA ALA A 280 -15.45 16.94 4.65
C ALA A 280 -14.47 15.74 4.72
N VAL A 281 -13.24 15.94 4.25
CA VAL A 281 -12.18 14.93 4.29
C VAL A 281 -11.83 14.56 5.72
N ALA A 282 -11.63 15.52 6.63
CA ALA A 282 -11.39 15.22 8.04
C ALA A 282 -12.51 14.38 8.67
N GLY A 283 -13.77 14.66 8.33
CA GLY A 283 -14.92 13.86 8.76
C GLY A 283 -14.89 12.42 8.24
N PHE A 284 -14.49 12.21 6.98
CA PHE A 284 -14.27 10.87 6.43
C PHE A 284 -13.17 10.14 7.19
N LEU A 285 -12.00 10.78 7.37
CA LEU A 285 -10.82 10.15 7.98
C LEU A 285 -11.05 9.73 9.43
N THR A 286 -11.78 10.57 10.19
CA THR A 286 -12.09 10.31 11.60
C THR A 286 -12.82 8.99 11.80
N LYS A 287 -13.70 8.58 10.87
CA LYS A 287 -14.41 7.29 10.94
C LYS A 287 -13.48 6.08 10.92
N PHE A 288 -12.28 6.23 10.37
CA PHE A 288 -11.29 5.16 10.27
C PHE A 288 -10.15 5.32 11.28
N GLY A 289 -10.25 6.25 12.24
CA GLY A 289 -9.16 6.56 13.16
C GLY A 289 -7.97 7.25 12.50
N ALA A 290 -8.17 7.88 11.34
CA ALA A 290 -7.19 8.71 10.64
C ALA A 290 -7.50 10.20 10.83
N ASP A 291 -6.55 11.06 10.49
CA ASP A 291 -6.71 12.51 10.49
C ASP A 291 -5.92 13.16 9.33
N MET A 292 -5.89 14.50 9.29
CA MET A 292 -5.24 15.25 8.19
C MET A 292 -3.70 15.16 8.20
N GLU A 293 -3.10 14.59 9.22
CA GLU A 293 -1.66 14.39 9.39
C GLU A 293 -1.29 12.90 9.40
N ASN A 294 -2.15 12.05 9.96
CA ASN A 294 -1.90 10.64 10.23
C ASN A 294 -2.88 9.75 9.46
N GLY A 295 -2.33 8.83 8.66
CA GLY A 295 -3.11 7.76 8.05
C GLY A 295 -3.43 6.61 9.02
N ALA A 296 -4.46 5.84 8.70
CA ALA A 296 -4.83 4.62 9.42
C ALA A 296 -4.87 3.41 8.47
N VAL A 297 -4.72 2.22 9.04
CA VAL A 297 -4.96 0.96 8.34
C VAL A 297 -6.32 0.43 8.76
N PHE A 298 -7.28 0.46 7.85
CA PHE A 298 -8.62 -0.09 8.05
C PHE A 298 -8.69 -1.52 7.51
N LYS A 299 -9.25 -2.45 8.29
CA LYS A 299 -9.52 -3.81 7.82
C LYS A 299 -10.98 -3.92 7.37
N ASP A 300 -11.19 -4.16 6.08
CA ASP A 300 -12.54 -4.22 5.50
C ASP A 300 -13.32 -5.49 5.92
N ALA A 301 -14.60 -5.54 5.55
CA ALA A 301 -15.50 -6.66 5.84
C ALA A 301 -15.06 -8.00 5.20
N THR A 302 -14.16 -7.98 4.22
CA THR A 302 -13.56 -9.19 3.61
C THR A 302 -12.24 -9.60 4.28
N GLY A 303 -11.77 -8.83 5.26
CA GLY A 303 -10.50 -9.02 5.94
C GLY A 303 -9.29 -8.39 5.25
N THR A 304 -9.50 -7.60 4.19
CA THR A 304 -8.44 -6.89 3.46
C THR A 304 -8.06 -5.61 4.19
N HIS A 305 -6.75 -5.36 4.35
CA HIS A 305 -6.25 -4.10 4.90
C HIS A 305 -6.19 -3.02 3.81
N ILE A 306 -6.74 -1.86 4.10
CA ILE A 306 -6.84 -0.67 3.23
C ILE A 306 -6.21 0.50 3.99
N ALA A 307 -5.32 1.23 3.34
CA ALA A 307 -4.78 2.45 3.91
C ALA A 307 -5.78 3.61 3.68
N ILE A 308 -6.06 4.36 4.74
CA ILE A 308 -7.00 5.48 4.75
C ILE A 308 -6.26 6.73 5.25
N ASP A 309 -6.22 7.76 4.43
CA ASP A 309 -5.59 9.05 4.75
C ASP A 309 -6.06 10.12 3.75
N LYS A 310 -5.59 11.36 3.94
CA LYS A 310 -5.98 12.48 3.08
C LYS A 310 -5.60 12.33 1.60
N ALA A 311 -4.59 11.54 1.25
CA ALA A 311 -4.16 11.33 -0.14
C ALA A 311 -5.26 10.69 -1.00
N LEU A 312 -6.23 9.99 -0.40
CA LEU A 312 -7.47 9.56 -1.07
C LEU A 312 -8.20 10.70 -1.78
N PHE A 313 -8.07 11.91 -1.26
CA PHE A 313 -8.84 13.07 -1.67
C PHE A 313 -7.97 14.16 -2.27
N GLN A 314 -6.66 13.94 -2.40
CA GLN A 314 -5.77 14.89 -3.04
C GLN A 314 -5.60 14.53 -4.52
N ASP A 315 -5.46 15.55 -5.36
CA ASP A 315 -5.02 15.36 -6.73
C ASP A 315 -3.50 15.12 -6.79
N GLY A 316 -2.94 14.95 -7.99
CA GLY A 316 -1.51 14.74 -8.19
C GLY A 316 -0.61 15.91 -7.76
N LYS A 317 -1.18 17.05 -7.34
CA LYS A 317 -0.48 18.22 -6.79
C LYS A 317 -0.61 18.35 -5.28
N GLY A 318 -1.40 17.48 -4.63
CA GLY A 318 -1.66 17.54 -3.20
C GLY A 318 -2.89 18.39 -2.82
N ASP A 319 -3.67 18.85 -3.79
CA ASP A 319 -4.80 19.74 -3.56
C ASP A 319 -6.14 18.99 -3.57
N PHE A 320 -7.14 19.50 -2.84
CA PHE A 320 -8.52 19.01 -2.92
C PHE A 320 -9.29 19.56 -4.13
N ALA A 321 -8.59 20.01 -5.18
CA ALA A 321 -9.16 20.80 -6.27
C ALA A 321 -10.30 20.10 -7.02
N TRP A 322 -10.30 18.77 -7.09
CA TRP A 322 -11.38 17.99 -7.72
C TRP A 322 -12.65 17.86 -6.86
N LEU A 323 -12.58 18.21 -5.58
CA LEU A 323 -13.75 18.40 -4.70
C LEU A 323 -14.31 19.82 -4.78
N ALA A 324 -13.65 20.74 -5.48
CA ALA A 324 -14.15 22.08 -5.73
C ALA A 324 -15.07 22.13 -6.97
N GLY A 325 -16.06 23.02 -6.96
CA GLY A 325 -17.00 23.22 -8.06
C GLY A 325 -18.24 22.32 -7.99
N ALA A 326 -19.20 22.50 -8.92
CA ALA A 326 -20.54 21.91 -8.81
C ALA A 326 -20.57 20.37 -8.68
N GLU A 327 -19.75 19.65 -9.46
CA GLU A 327 -19.65 18.18 -9.33
C GLU A 327 -18.93 17.76 -8.03
N GLY A 328 -17.96 18.54 -7.56
CA GLY A 328 -17.26 18.31 -6.30
C GLY A 328 -18.18 18.53 -5.09
N ASN A 329 -19.04 19.54 -5.14
CA ASN A 329 -20.01 19.86 -4.09
C ASN A 329 -21.01 18.72 -3.84
N GLU A 330 -21.47 18.02 -4.89
CA GLU A 330 -22.29 16.81 -4.72
C GLU A 330 -21.50 15.67 -4.05
N ARG A 331 -20.22 15.52 -4.38
CA ARG A 331 -19.37 14.50 -3.75
C ARG A 331 -19.08 14.82 -2.28
N ILE A 332 -18.89 16.08 -1.96
CA ILE A 332 -18.78 16.58 -0.59
C ILE A 332 -20.03 16.17 0.21
N ALA A 333 -21.23 16.44 -0.32
CA ALA A 333 -22.49 16.08 0.35
C ALA A 333 -22.60 14.59 0.69
N HIS A 334 -22.00 13.72 -0.13
CA HIS A 334 -22.10 12.26 0.00
C HIS A 334 -20.88 11.59 0.67
N LEU A 335 -19.84 12.34 1.01
CA LEU A 335 -18.55 11.76 1.39
C LEU A 335 -18.65 10.85 2.61
N LEU A 336 -19.45 11.23 3.61
CA LEU A 336 -19.67 10.42 4.82
C LEU A 336 -20.47 9.14 4.55
N LEU A 337 -21.31 9.13 3.51
CA LEU A 337 -22.04 7.93 3.09
C LEU A 337 -21.10 6.92 2.43
N PHE A 338 -20.09 7.39 1.68
CA PHE A 338 -19.04 6.53 1.15
C PHE A 338 -18.21 5.91 2.28
N ALA A 339 -17.90 6.68 3.33
CA ALA A 339 -17.26 6.15 4.52
C ALA A 339 -18.13 5.06 5.17
N ASP A 340 -19.44 5.30 5.31
CA ASP A 340 -20.36 4.31 5.89
C ASP A 340 -20.45 3.02 5.07
N ALA A 341 -20.41 3.13 3.75
CA ALA A 341 -20.39 1.97 2.86
C ALA A 341 -19.08 1.18 2.98
N LEU A 342 -17.94 1.85 3.14
CA LEU A 342 -16.65 1.20 3.33
C LEU A 342 -16.50 0.57 4.72
N GLU A 343 -16.91 1.27 5.78
CA GLU A 343 -16.79 0.86 7.17
C GLU A 343 -17.70 -0.34 7.49
N ALA A 344 -18.97 -0.24 7.09
CA ALA A 344 -19.99 -1.24 7.40
C ALA A 344 -20.89 -1.48 6.18
N PRO A 345 -20.37 -2.14 5.13
CA PRO A 345 -21.14 -2.48 3.93
C PRO A 345 -22.25 -3.48 4.24
N ASP A 346 -23.33 -3.40 3.46
CA ASP A 346 -24.30 -4.49 3.38
C ASP A 346 -23.78 -5.61 2.48
N GLU A 347 -23.06 -5.25 1.40
CA GLU A 347 -22.43 -6.20 0.48
C GLU A 347 -21.07 -5.70 -0.01
N VAL A 348 -20.15 -6.63 -0.26
CA VAL A 348 -18.90 -6.36 -0.99
C VAL A 348 -18.85 -7.23 -2.24
N TRP A 349 -18.59 -6.60 -3.38
CA TRP A 349 -18.49 -7.25 -4.68
C TRP A 349 -17.11 -7.08 -5.29
N TRP A 350 -16.63 -8.12 -5.96
CA TRP A 350 -15.40 -8.12 -6.73
C TRP A 350 -15.72 -8.10 -8.21
N ASN A 351 -15.31 -7.06 -8.90
CA ASN A 351 -15.69 -6.79 -10.28
C ASN A 351 -14.45 -6.58 -11.15
N TRP A 352 -14.37 -7.31 -12.26
CA TRP A 352 -13.33 -7.10 -13.27
C TRP A 352 -13.86 -6.12 -14.31
N GLU A 353 -13.17 -4.98 -14.50
CA GLU A 353 -13.53 -3.99 -15.52
C GLU A 353 -12.37 -3.72 -16.46
N GLN A 354 -12.67 -3.50 -17.74
CA GLN A 354 -11.68 -3.01 -18.70
C GLN A 354 -11.53 -1.50 -18.61
N ASP A 355 -10.27 -1.05 -18.64
CA ASP A 355 -9.89 0.35 -18.78
C ASP A 355 -10.38 0.96 -20.10
N GLU A 356 -10.91 2.19 -20.04
CA GLU A 356 -11.39 2.92 -21.24
C GLU A 356 -10.29 3.65 -22.04
N GLY A 357 -9.03 3.55 -21.65
CA GLY A 357 -7.91 4.15 -22.38
C GLY A 357 -7.13 3.14 -23.21
N GLY A 358 -7.49 2.94 -24.48
CA GLY A 358 -6.68 2.41 -25.61
C GLY A 358 -6.01 1.03 -25.52
N ARG A 359 -5.70 0.50 -24.33
CA ARG A 359 -4.91 -0.73 -24.11
C ARG A 359 -5.73 -1.88 -23.50
N ARG A 360 -7.06 -1.75 -23.37
CA ARG A 360 -8.03 -2.79 -22.90
C ARG A 360 -7.51 -3.65 -21.73
N ARG A 361 -6.96 -3.03 -20.70
CA ARG A 361 -6.44 -3.75 -19.52
C ARG A 361 -7.57 -4.00 -18.53
N TRP A 362 -7.67 -5.23 -18.03
CA TRP A 362 -8.60 -5.59 -16.97
C TRP A 362 -8.08 -5.18 -15.60
N GLN A 363 -8.96 -4.67 -14.75
CA GLN A 363 -8.68 -4.30 -13.37
C GLN A 363 -9.71 -4.90 -12.44
N LEU A 364 -9.23 -5.44 -11.31
CA LEU A 364 -10.09 -5.85 -10.22
C LEU A 364 -10.46 -4.62 -9.40
N LYS A 365 -11.76 -4.42 -9.21
CA LYS A 365 -12.36 -3.39 -8.38
C LYS A 365 -13.15 -4.06 -7.26
N ARG A 366 -13.02 -3.52 -6.05
CA ARG A 366 -13.83 -3.89 -4.89
C ARG A 366 -14.92 -2.84 -4.74
N ARG A 367 -16.17 -3.28 -4.66
CA ARG A 367 -17.32 -2.40 -4.56
C ARG A 367 -18.07 -2.68 -3.26
N TYR A 368 -18.17 -1.68 -2.42
CA TYR A 368 -18.85 -1.69 -1.13
C TYR A 368 -20.22 -1.05 -1.32
N LEU A 369 -21.28 -1.79 -1.00
CA LEU A 369 -22.66 -1.37 -1.22
C LEU A 369 -23.35 -1.17 0.12
N LYS A 370 -24.19 -0.13 0.20
CA LYS A 370 -25.01 0.13 1.38
C LYS A 370 -26.37 0.71 0.99
N ALA A 371 -27.43 0.17 1.58
CA ALA A 371 -28.78 0.67 1.46
C ALA A 371 -29.10 1.55 2.68
N LEU A 372 -29.63 2.74 2.45
CA LEU A 372 -29.88 3.74 3.50
C LEU A 372 -31.32 4.24 3.47
N GLU A 373 -31.84 4.61 4.64
CA GLU A 373 -33.11 5.32 4.85
C GLU A 373 -32.82 6.62 5.61
N ILE A 374 -33.27 7.76 5.09
CA ILE A 374 -32.95 9.08 5.65
C ILE A 374 -34.02 9.49 6.66
N GLU A 375 -33.61 9.73 7.90
CA GLU A 375 -34.54 10.13 8.96
C GLU A 375 -35.19 11.48 8.67
N GLY A 376 -36.49 11.57 8.96
CA GLY A 376 -37.26 12.79 8.74
C GLY A 376 -37.53 13.10 7.27
N SER A 377 -37.25 12.17 6.35
CA SER A 377 -37.69 12.22 4.96
C SER A 377 -38.32 10.89 4.52
N SER A 378 -38.91 10.87 3.32
CA SER A 378 -39.37 9.66 2.64
C SER A 378 -38.34 9.13 1.64
N GLU A 379 -37.06 9.49 1.81
CA GLU A 379 -35.99 9.19 0.86
C GLU A 379 -35.12 8.03 1.33
N TYR A 380 -34.75 7.20 0.37
CA TYR A 380 -33.80 6.12 0.50
C TYR A 380 -32.59 6.40 -0.39
N ALA A 381 -31.44 5.78 -0.09
CA ALA A 381 -30.26 5.90 -0.93
C ALA A 381 -29.58 4.54 -1.14
N ALA A 382 -29.25 4.27 -2.40
CA ALA A 382 -28.35 3.18 -2.79
C ALA A 382 -26.94 3.76 -2.95
N VAL A 383 -26.05 3.40 -2.03
CA VAL A 383 -24.67 3.87 -2.00
C VAL A 383 -23.76 2.79 -2.52
N ALA A 384 -22.83 3.20 -3.38
CA ALA A 384 -21.73 2.36 -3.81
C ALA A 384 -20.42 3.14 -3.75
N PHE A 385 -19.46 2.58 -3.03
CA PHE A 385 -18.07 3.01 -3.04
C PHE A 385 -17.24 1.94 -3.74
N GLU A 386 -16.48 2.32 -4.75
CA GLU A 386 -15.63 1.41 -5.50
C GLU A 386 -14.18 1.78 -5.31
N TRP A 387 -13.35 0.80 -5.01
CA TRP A 387 -11.92 0.94 -4.77
C TRP A 387 -11.15 0.01 -5.70
N GLY A 388 -10.14 0.53 -6.39
CA GLY A 388 -9.29 -0.25 -7.29
C GLY A 388 -7.96 0.42 -7.59
N LYS A 389 -7.11 -0.25 -8.35
CA LYS A 389 -5.71 0.15 -8.63
C LYS A 389 -5.53 1.57 -9.18
N LYS A 390 -6.52 2.10 -9.91
CA LYS A 390 -6.48 3.44 -10.51
C LYS A 390 -7.14 4.53 -9.68
N GLY A 391 -7.89 4.13 -8.68
CA GLY A 391 -8.56 5.06 -7.81
C GLY A 391 -9.75 4.48 -7.13
N TRP A 392 -10.39 5.33 -6.35
CA TRP A 392 -11.75 5.10 -5.92
C TRP A 392 -12.75 5.95 -6.73
N GLY A 393 -13.98 5.48 -6.75
CA GLY A 393 -15.15 6.19 -7.29
C GLY A 393 -16.36 5.92 -6.42
N GLY A 394 -17.39 6.75 -6.53
CA GLY A 394 -18.56 6.62 -5.68
C GLY A 394 -19.82 7.09 -6.38
N SER A 395 -20.93 6.41 -6.12
CA SER A 395 -22.25 6.87 -6.53
C SER A 395 -23.23 6.76 -5.39
N VAL A 396 -24.10 7.76 -5.28
CA VAL A 396 -25.30 7.72 -4.44
C VAL A 396 -26.49 7.94 -5.36
N ASP A 397 -27.42 7.00 -5.38
CA ASP A 397 -28.69 7.16 -6.09
C ASP A 397 -29.83 7.23 -5.08
N PHE A 398 -30.62 8.29 -5.12
CA PHE A 398 -31.77 8.48 -4.25
C PHE A 398 -33.04 7.84 -4.83
N ALA A 399 -33.89 7.34 -3.94
CA ALA A 399 -35.20 6.77 -4.24
C ALA A 399 -36.26 7.32 -3.29
N THR A 400 -37.50 7.43 -3.78
CA THR A 400 -38.67 7.87 -3.01
C THR A 400 -39.52 6.71 -2.48
N SER A 401 -39.13 5.48 -2.76
CA SER A 401 -39.81 4.26 -2.31
C SER A 401 -38.82 3.09 -2.18
N LYS A 402 -39.21 2.04 -1.45
CA LYS A 402 -38.40 0.82 -1.31
C LYS A 402 -38.24 0.09 -2.65
N ASP A 403 -39.30 -0.03 -3.45
CA ASP A 403 -39.22 -0.68 -4.76
C ASP A 403 -38.22 0.04 -5.70
N ASN A 404 -38.19 1.38 -5.64
CA ASN A 404 -37.22 2.17 -6.40
C ASN A 404 -35.80 1.96 -5.86
N LEU A 405 -35.63 1.86 -4.53
CA LEU A 405 -34.35 1.54 -3.91
C LEU A 405 -33.84 0.18 -4.37
N ASP A 406 -34.69 -0.85 -4.35
CA ASP A 406 -34.35 -2.22 -4.76
C ASP A 406 -33.84 -2.24 -6.21
N ALA A 407 -34.54 -1.54 -7.10
CA ALA A 407 -34.14 -1.42 -8.51
C ALA A 407 -32.78 -0.71 -8.68
N LEU A 408 -32.50 0.33 -7.89
CA LEU A 408 -31.21 1.04 -7.92
C LEU A 408 -30.08 0.19 -7.32
N PHE A 409 -30.34 -0.47 -6.20
CA PHE A 409 -29.36 -1.32 -5.51
C PHE A 409 -28.94 -2.50 -6.39
N HIS A 410 -29.90 -3.14 -7.07
CA HIS A 410 -29.59 -4.18 -8.04
C HIS A 410 -28.71 -3.67 -9.20
N LYS A 411 -28.82 -2.41 -9.63
CA LYS A 411 -27.97 -1.86 -10.70
C LYS A 411 -26.51 -1.67 -10.26
N ILE A 412 -26.26 -1.40 -8.98
CA ILE A 412 -24.90 -1.23 -8.46
C ILE A 412 -24.24 -2.56 -8.09
N GLN A 413 -25.01 -3.64 -7.90
CA GLN A 413 -24.49 -5.01 -7.76
C GLN A 413 -23.86 -5.52 -9.06
N LYS A 414 -22.55 -5.80 -9.01
CA LYS A 414 -21.79 -6.18 -10.20
C LYS A 414 -20.58 -7.02 -9.84
N GLY A 415 -20.41 -8.15 -10.54
CA GLY A 415 -19.27 -9.04 -10.37
C GLY A 415 -19.59 -10.26 -9.49
N LYS A 416 -18.62 -10.70 -8.69
CA LYS A 416 -18.74 -11.80 -7.73
C LYS A 416 -18.98 -11.25 -6.32
N LEU A 417 -20.03 -11.73 -5.64
CA LEU A 417 -20.30 -11.42 -4.24
C LEU A 417 -19.18 -12.01 -3.37
N ALA A 418 -18.51 -11.16 -2.59
CA ALA A 418 -17.40 -11.51 -1.71
C ALA A 418 -17.78 -11.45 -0.22
N PHE A 419 -18.72 -10.58 0.12
CA PHE A 419 -19.28 -10.46 1.46
C PHE A 419 -20.74 -10.05 1.38
N LYS A 420 -21.57 -10.59 2.27
CA LYS A 420 -22.94 -10.16 2.54
C LYS A 420 -23.12 -10.09 4.05
N LYS A 421 -23.63 -8.96 4.54
CA LYS A 421 -24.02 -8.77 5.92
C LYS A 421 -25.17 -9.73 6.25
N LYS A 422 -25.02 -10.45 7.37
CA LYS A 422 -26.02 -11.41 7.83
C LYS A 422 -27.23 -10.73 8.46
#